data_AF-A0A6M0BPN0-F1
#
_entry.id   AF-A0A6M0BPN0-F1
#
_cell.length_a   1.000
_cell.length_b   1.000
_cell.length_c   1.000
_cell.angle_alpha   90.00
_cell.angle_beta   90.00
_cell.angle_gamma   90.00
#
_symmetry.space_group_name_H-M   'P 1'
#
loop_
_entity.id
_entity.type
_entity.pdbx_description
1 polymer ?
#
loop_
_entity_poly.entity_id
_entity_poly.type
_entity_poly.pdbx_seq_one_letter_code
_entity_poly.pdbx_strand_id
1 'polypeptide(L)'
;VEELEKIRKQEMFWEDRRGALSLAKREGREEGREEGRVEGREEGREEGREEGRLEGERSLLLRQLERRFGKLTSNAIRRSRRYANALLEALNSQDLERLSEAIWDFNTSQDLLNWLQEHDN
;
A
#
# COMPACT_ATOMS: atom_id res chain seq x y z
N VAL A 1 26.17 -25.99 58.94
CA VAL A 1 25.25 -26.77 58.09
C VAL A 1 24.07 -25.90 57.67
N GLU A 2 23.37 -25.27 58.61
CA GLU A 2 22.20 -24.40 58.35
C GLU A 2 22.47 -23.17 57.45
N GLU A 3 23.61 -22.50 57.62
CA GLU A 3 24.02 -21.37 56.76
C GLU A 3 24.27 -21.79 55.30
N LEU A 4 24.83 -22.98 55.07
CA LEU A 4 25.05 -23.52 53.72
C LEU A 4 23.73 -23.85 53.02
N GLU A 5 22.73 -24.32 53.77
CA GLU A 5 21.40 -24.58 53.23
C GLU A 5 20.66 -23.29 52.85
N LYS A 6 20.81 -22.21 53.65
CA LYS A 6 20.26 -20.89 53.31
C LYS A 6 20.87 -20.35 52.01
N ILE A 7 22.20 -20.42 51.88
CA ILE A 7 22.91 -20.00 50.66
C ILE A 7 22.42 -20.79 49.46
N ARG A 8 22.37 -22.12 49.56
CA ARG A 8 21.89 -22.99 48.47
C ARG A 8 20.45 -22.69 48.06
N LYS A 9 19.54 -22.45 49.03
CA LYS A 9 18.14 -22.06 48.73
C LYS A 9 18.07 -20.71 48.01
N GLN A 10 18.91 -19.77 48.41
CA GLN A 10 18.98 -18.45 47.78
C GLN A 10 19.56 -18.54 46.36
N GLU A 11 20.59 -19.34 46.13
CA GLU A 11 21.15 -19.61 44.80
C GLU A 11 20.12 -20.23 43.87
N MET A 12 19.44 -21.31 44.30
CA MET A 12 18.39 -21.96 43.50
C MET A 12 17.28 -20.96 43.13
N PHE A 13 16.84 -20.10 44.07
CA PHE A 13 15.85 -19.07 43.78
C PHE A 13 16.30 -18.07 42.71
N TRP A 14 17.56 -17.65 42.72
CA TRP A 14 18.10 -16.72 41.72
C TRP A 14 18.29 -17.39 40.36
N GLU A 15 18.67 -18.67 40.33
CA GLU A 15 18.78 -19.45 39.09
C GLU A 15 17.41 -19.66 38.45
N ASP A 16 16.39 -20.04 39.24
CA ASP A 16 15.01 -20.20 38.77
C ASP A 16 14.47 -18.89 38.20
N ARG A 17 14.67 -17.76 38.90
CA ARG A 17 14.27 -16.43 38.40
C ARG A 17 14.98 -16.05 37.12
N ARG A 18 16.29 -16.36 37.01
CA ARG A 18 17.06 -16.06 35.80
C ARG A 18 16.59 -16.93 34.63
N GLY A 19 16.29 -18.20 34.88
CA GLY A 19 15.70 -19.12 33.90
C GLY A 19 14.35 -18.62 33.40
N ALA A 20 13.45 -18.26 34.32
CA ALA A 20 12.13 -17.73 34.00
C ALA A 20 12.21 -16.43 33.18
N LEU A 21 13.07 -15.49 33.58
CA LEU A 21 13.26 -14.23 32.83
C LEU A 21 13.84 -14.49 31.43
N SER A 22 14.77 -15.43 31.32
CA SER A 22 15.35 -15.78 30.02
C SER A 22 14.34 -16.45 29.10
N LEU A 23 13.46 -17.30 29.65
CA LEU A 23 12.38 -17.94 28.90
C LEU A 23 11.39 -16.89 28.41
N ALA A 24 10.88 -16.04 29.31
CA ALA A 24 9.93 -14.97 28.96
C ALA A 24 10.49 -14.02 27.89
N LYS A 25 11.79 -13.70 27.96
CA LYS A 25 12.45 -12.87 26.94
C LYS A 25 12.57 -13.57 25.59
N ARG A 26 12.71 -14.89 25.58
CA ARG A 26 12.74 -15.68 24.34
C ARG A 26 11.35 -15.78 23.74
N GLU A 27 10.36 -16.15 24.55
CA GLU A 27 8.96 -16.27 24.14
C GLU A 27 8.43 -14.94 23.59
N GLY A 28 8.59 -13.83 24.33
CA GLY A 28 8.14 -12.53 23.83
C GLY A 28 8.85 -12.05 22.55
N ARG A 29 10.07 -12.53 22.28
CA ARG A 29 10.76 -12.26 21.00
C ARG A 29 10.26 -13.16 19.87
N GLU A 30 9.88 -14.38 20.17
CA GLU A 30 9.33 -15.31 19.18
C GLU A 30 7.90 -14.88 18.82
N GLU A 31 7.07 -14.60 19.82
CA GLU A 31 5.71 -14.05 19.66
C GLU A 31 5.74 -12.75 18.86
N GLY A 32 6.53 -11.75 19.29
CA GLY A 32 6.60 -10.48 18.56
C GLY A 32 7.12 -10.59 17.13
N ARG A 33 7.94 -11.61 16.81
CA ARG A 33 8.36 -11.89 15.42
C ARG A 33 7.25 -12.54 14.61
N GLU A 34 6.49 -13.44 15.22
CA GLU A 34 5.38 -14.11 14.56
C GLU A 34 4.25 -13.13 14.28
N GLU A 35 3.86 -12.33 15.28
CA GLU A 35 2.87 -11.26 15.14
C GLU A 35 3.28 -10.28 14.04
N GLY A 36 4.49 -9.72 14.10
CA GLY A 36 4.97 -8.78 13.07
C GLY A 36 5.05 -9.39 11.67
N ARG A 37 5.29 -10.71 11.54
CA ARG A 37 5.26 -11.40 10.25
C ARG A 37 3.84 -11.58 9.71
N VAL A 38 2.87 -11.82 10.60
CA VAL A 38 1.46 -11.97 10.22
C VAL A 38 0.89 -10.62 9.81
N GLU A 39 1.03 -9.60 10.67
CA GLU A 39 0.56 -8.24 10.41
C GLU A 39 1.16 -7.68 9.12
N GLY A 40 2.50 -7.70 8.97
CA GLY A 40 3.14 -7.17 7.76
C GLY A 40 2.78 -7.93 6.48
N ARG A 41 2.37 -9.20 6.57
CA ARG A 41 1.88 -9.96 5.41
C ARG A 41 0.45 -9.58 5.05
N GLU A 42 -0.38 -9.32 6.04
CA GLU A 42 -1.77 -8.91 5.83
C GLU A 42 -1.83 -7.49 5.25
N GLU A 43 -1.14 -6.54 5.88
CA GLU A 43 -1.00 -5.15 5.41
C GLU A 43 -0.47 -5.10 3.98
N GLY A 44 0.69 -5.74 3.71
CA GLY A 44 1.27 -5.72 2.37
C GLY A 44 0.39 -6.41 1.30
N ARG A 45 -0.47 -7.34 1.68
CA ARG A 45 -1.43 -7.98 0.76
C ARG A 45 -2.66 -7.12 0.53
N GLU A 46 -3.06 -6.28 1.48
CA GLU A 46 -4.14 -5.31 1.31
C GLU A 46 -3.68 -4.13 0.46
N GLU A 47 -2.55 -3.51 0.84
CA GLU A 47 -1.93 -2.42 0.08
C GLU A 47 -1.67 -2.83 -1.38
N GLY A 48 -1.01 -3.97 -1.60
CA GLY A 48 -0.71 -4.43 -2.96
C GLY A 48 -1.94 -4.78 -3.79
N ARG A 49 -3.08 -5.13 -3.17
CA ARG A 49 -4.34 -5.32 -3.90
C ARG A 49 -4.96 -3.99 -4.28
N GLU A 50 -4.94 -3.01 -3.38
CA GLU A 50 -5.48 -1.68 -3.65
C GLU A 50 -4.67 -0.98 -4.73
N GLU A 51 -3.34 -0.96 -4.61
CA GLU A 51 -2.43 -0.43 -5.63
C GLU A 51 -2.65 -1.11 -6.98
N GLY A 52 -2.69 -2.45 -7.01
CA GLY A 52 -2.91 -3.20 -8.24
C GLY A 52 -4.28 -2.93 -8.89
N ARG A 53 -5.32 -2.67 -8.08
CA ARG A 53 -6.64 -2.26 -8.59
C ARG A 53 -6.56 -0.88 -9.24
N LEU A 54 -5.93 0.10 -8.58
CA LEU A 54 -5.80 1.47 -9.10
C LEU A 54 -4.95 1.50 -10.37
N GLU A 55 -3.83 0.78 -10.41
CA GLU A 55 -3.01 0.63 -11.61
C GLU A 55 -3.81 0.00 -12.76
N GLY A 56 -4.62 -1.02 -12.45
CA GLY A 56 -5.51 -1.68 -13.41
C GLY A 56 -6.56 -0.73 -13.99
N GLU A 57 -7.25 0.03 -13.14
CA GLU A 57 -8.23 1.04 -13.54
C GLU A 57 -7.60 2.13 -14.41
N ARG A 58 -6.45 2.68 -13.99
CA ARG A 58 -5.68 3.67 -14.76
C ARG A 58 -5.28 3.13 -16.13
N SER A 59 -4.73 1.92 -16.18
CA SER A 59 -4.33 1.26 -17.43
C SER A 59 -5.52 1.05 -18.36
N LEU A 60 -6.67 0.66 -17.80
CA LEU A 60 -7.90 0.50 -18.57
C LEU A 60 -8.40 1.84 -19.13
N LEU A 61 -8.48 2.89 -18.31
CA LEU A 61 -8.89 4.22 -18.72
C LEU A 61 -7.98 4.77 -19.82
N LEU A 62 -6.66 4.64 -19.67
CA LEU A 62 -5.71 5.03 -20.71
C LEU A 62 -5.97 4.34 -22.05
N ARG A 63 -6.22 3.02 -22.04
CA ARG A 63 -6.55 2.27 -23.26
C ARG A 63 -7.89 2.69 -23.85
N GLN A 64 -8.88 3.04 -23.03
CA GLN A 64 -10.17 3.53 -23.50
C GLN A 64 -10.03 4.91 -24.15
N LEU A 65 -9.30 5.82 -23.51
CA LEU A 65 -8.98 7.15 -24.05
C LEU A 65 -8.22 7.04 -25.39
N GLU A 66 -7.22 6.16 -25.47
CA GLU A 66 -6.47 5.87 -26.71
C GLU A 66 -7.35 5.28 -27.82
N ARG A 67 -8.42 4.56 -27.49
CA ARG A 67 -9.36 4.03 -28.50
C ARG A 67 -10.37 5.08 -28.93
N ARG A 68 -10.92 5.84 -27.99
CA ARG A 68 -12.04 6.78 -28.22
C ARG A 68 -11.57 8.06 -28.93
N PHE A 69 -10.45 8.61 -28.50
CA PHE A 69 -9.84 9.79 -29.12
C PHE A 69 -8.80 9.44 -30.20
N GLY A 70 -8.73 8.15 -30.60
CA GLY A 70 -7.74 7.58 -31.51
C GLY A 70 -6.32 7.61 -30.94
N LYS A 71 -5.29 7.31 -31.76
CA LYS A 71 -3.92 7.78 -31.49
C LYS A 71 -4.05 9.29 -31.41
N LEU A 72 -4.26 9.83 -30.22
CA LEU A 72 -4.20 11.24 -29.91
C LEU A 72 -3.07 11.81 -30.82
N THR A 73 -3.47 12.59 -31.81
CA THR A 73 -2.77 12.87 -33.07
C THR A 73 -1.30 13.32 -32.89
N SER A 74 -0.38 12.56 -33.51
CA SER A 74 1.00 12.86 -33.91
C SER A 74 1.74 14.03 -33.19
N ASN A 75 2.78 13.69 -32.43
CA ASN A 75 3.78 14.58 -31.79
C ASN A 75 3.29 15.60 -30.74
N ALA A 76 2.17 16.29 -30.93
CA ALA A 76 1.55 17.13 -29.90
C ALA A 76 1.15 16.28 -28.68
N ILE A 77 0.74 15.05 -28.94
CA ILE A 77 0.24 14.15 -27.92
C ILE A 77 1.30 13.37 -27.16
N ARG A 78 2.55 13.29 -27.58
CA ARG A 78 3.57 12.73 -26.68
C ARG A 78 3.72 13.57 -25.41
N ARG A 79 3.51 14.90 -25.54
CA ARG A 79 3.40 15.82 -24.40
C ARG A 79 2.07 15.66 -23.68
N SER A 80 0.94 15.60 -24.42
CA SER A 80 -0.40 15.38 -23.82
C SER A 80 -0.57 14.04 -23.11
N ARG A 81 0.11 12.97 -23.57
CA ARG A 81 0.09 11.62 -23.01
C ARG A 81 0.93 11.56 -21.74
N ARG A 82 2.12 12.19 -21.76
CA ARG A 82 2.93 12.31 -20.55
C ARG A 82 2.22 13.14 -19.49
N TYR A 83 1.55 14.22 -19.91
CA TYR A 83 0.74 15.07 -19.04
C TYR A 83 -0.51 14.34 -18.50
N ALA A 84 -1.26 13.64 -19.36
CA ALA A 84 -2.42 12.85 -18.95
C ALA A 84 -2.03 11.68 -18.04
N ASN A 85 -0.90 10.99 -18.31
CA ASN A 85 -0.39 9.96 -17.41
C ASN A 85 -0.04 10.54 -16.03
N ALA A 86 0.68 11.66 -15.99
CA ALA A 86 1.03 12.31 -14.73
C ALA A 86 -0.21 12.77 -13.93
N LEU A 87 -1.23 13.29 -14.62
CA LEU A 87 -2.50 13.68 -13.98
C LEU A 87 -3.28 12.46 -13.47
N LEU A 88 -3.39 11.39 -14.26
CA LEU A 88 -4.07 10.16 -13.83
C LEU A 88 -3.34 9.46 -12.68
N GLU A 89 -2.01 9.61 -12.60
CA GLU A 89 -1.20 9.16 -11.45
C GLU A 89 -1.51 9.96 -10.18
N ALA A 90 -1.90 11.24 -10.32
CA ALA A 90 -2.29 12.11 -9.21
C ALA A 90 -3.75 11.88 -8.75
N LEU A 91 -4.61 11.31 -9.60
CA LEU A 91 -6.00 11.04 -9.24
C LEU A 91 -6.12 9.92 -8.19
N ASN A 92 -6.94 10.16 -7.18
CA ASN A 92 -7.35 9.14 -6.21
C ASN A 92 -8.38 8.17 -6.81
N SER A 93 -8.74 7.14 -6.04
CA SER A 93 -9.69 6.08 -6.45
C SER A 93 -11.07 6.62 -6.85
N GLN A 94 -11.59 7.63 -6.15
CA GLN A 94 -12.91 8.20 -6.40
C GLN A 94 -12.92 9.00 -7.70
N ASP A 95 -11.86 9.76 -7.96
CA ASP A 95 -11.77 10.55 -9.20
C ASP A 95 -11.52 9.65 -10.42
N LEU A 96 -10.82 8.52 -10.28
CA LEU A 96 -10.73 7.51 -11.33
C LEU A 96 -12.10 6.90 -11.66
N GLU A 97 -12.90 6.59 -10.65
CA GLU A 97 -14.26 6.07 -10.83
C GLU A 97 -15.16 7.09 -11.53
N ARG A 98 -15.14 8.35 -11.09
CA ARG A 98 -15.87 9.45 -11.75
C ARG A 98 -15.44 9.66 -13.20
N LEU A 99 -14.14 9.59 -13.48
CA LEU A 99 -13.63 9.68 -14.84
C LEU A 99 -14.14 8.52 -15.70
N SER A 100 -14.26 7.32 -15.14
CA SER A 100 -14.76 6.15 -15.86
C SER A 100 -16.22 6.27 -16.32
N GLU A 101 -17.01 7.08 -15.63
CA GLU A 101 -18.38 7.42 -16.02
C GLU A 101 -18.40 8.61 -17.00
N ALA A 102 -17.71 9.70 -16.63
CA ALA A 102 -17.68 10.94 -17.42
C ALA A 102 -17.04 10.77 -18.80
N ILE A 103 -16.13 9.79 -18.97
CA ILE A 103 -15.47 9.51 -20.25
C ILE A 103 -16.46 9.27 -21.38
N TRP A 104 -17.69 8.80 -21.10
CA TRP A 104 -18.69 8.53 -22.11
C TRP A 104 -19.39 9.79 -22.63
N ASP A 105 -19.35 10.90 -21.88
CA ASP A 105 -19.97 12.17 -22.23
C ASP A 105 -19.04 13.10 -23.03
N PHE A 106 -17.73 12.84 -23.01
CA PHE A 106 -16.75 13.68 -23.71
C PHE A 106 -16.90 13.56 -25.23
N ASN A 107 -16.80 14.66 -25.98
CA ASN A 107 -16.85 14.65 -27.44
C ASN A 107 -15.48 14.95 -28.06
N THR A 108 -14.59 15.59 -27.30
CA THR A 108 -13.26 16.03 -27.74
C THR A 108 -12.19 15.73 -26.70
N SER A 109 -10.92 15.76 -27.11
CA SER A 109 -9.80 15.70 -26.18
C SER A 109 -9.73 16.90 -25.23
N GLN A 110 -10.38 18.02 -25.57
CA GLN A 110 -10.43 19.21 -24.71
C GLN A 110 -11.38 19.01 -23.52
N ASP A 111 -12.46 18.24 -23.69
CA ASP A 111 -13.38 17.93 -22.60
C ASP A 111 -12.68 17.13 -21.50
N LEU A 112 -11.83 16.18 -21.89
CA LEU A 112 -10.96 15.43 -20.98
C LEU A 112 -9.99 16.36 -20.24
N LEU A 113 -9.33 17.28 -20.96
CA LEU A 113 -8.35 18.18 -20.36
C LEU A 113 -9.01 19.14 -19.36
N ASN A 114 -10.20 19.65 -19.68
CA ASN A 114 -10.96 20.52 -18.79
C ASN A 114 -11.40 19.74 -17.55
N TRP A 115 -11.92 18.52 -17.72
CA TRP A 115 -12.32 17.67 -16.60
C TRP A 115 -11.15 17.38 -15.66
N LEU A 116 -9.99 17.02 -16.21
CA LEU A 116 -8.77 16.77 -15.43
C LEU A 116 -8.29 18.02 -14.68
N GLN A 117 -8.44 19.23 -15.23
CA GLN A 117 -8.08 20.48 -14.57
C GLN A 117 -9.04 20.86 -13.45
N GLU A 118 -10.33 20.56 -13.60
CA GLU A 118 -11.35 20.82 -12.57
C GLU A 118 -11.24 19.88 -11.37
N HIS A 119 -10.63 18.70 -11.56
CA HIS A 119 -10.48 17.65 -10.56
C HIS A 119 -9.02 17.43 -10.14
N ASP A 120 -8.11 18.33 -10.52
CA ASP A 120 -6.75 18.42 -9.99
C ASP A 120 -6.83 19.13 -8.62
N ASN A 121 -6.88 18.35 -7.54
CA ASN A 121 -6.80 18.86 -6.16
C ASN A 121 -5.35 18.84 -5.66
#